data_AF-A0A7V3FIL5-F1
#
_entry.id   AF-A0A7V3FIL5-F1
#
_cell.length_a   1.000
_cell.length_b   1.000
_cell.length_c   1.000
_cell.angle_alpha   90.00
_cell.angle_beta   90.00
_cell.angle_gamma   90.00
#
_symmetry.space_group_name_H-M   'P 1'
#
loop_
_entity.id
_entity.type
_entity.pdbx_description
1 polymer ?
#
loop_
_entity_poly.entity_id
_entity_poly.type
_entity_poly.pdbx_seq_one_letter_code
_entity_poly.pdbx_strand_id
1 'polypeptide(L)'
;MRTRNWLLLLAALLLALFGVSRLLAATVTFTWDYTYKAPPCSATVTANCIEGFELRNANGSVITTFPNPPTAALNATVTDISGEVIVGPPFGLTRFDLFTKGRDNAGAAIYSATPASISLVVTPDRPANLRGVVRD
;
A
#
# COMPACT_ATOMS: atom_id res chain seq x y z
N MET A 1 -12.07 -15.85 48.70
CA MET A 1 -12.36 -16.50 47.40
C MET A 1 -13.12 -15.63 46.38
N ARG A 2 -13.66 -14.45 46.72
CA ARG A 2 -14.43 -13.61 45.77
C ARG A 2 -13.60 -12.84 44.73
N THR A 3 -12.35 -12.48 45.01
CA THR A 3 -11.53 -11.60 44.15
C THR A 3 -10.87 -12.32 42.97
N ARG A 4 -10.60 -13.63 43.08
CA ARG A 4 -9.93 -14.43 42.04
C ARG A 4 -10.80 -14.66 40.80
N ASN A 5 -12.13 -14.77 41.00
CA ASN A 5 -13.07 -14.97 39.89
C ASN A 5 -13.28 -13.70 39.05
N TRP A 6 -13.15 -12.51 39.65
CA TRP A 6 -13.30 -11.24 38.96
C TRP A 6 -12.13 -10.93 38.02
N LEU A 7 -10.91 -11.26 38.45
CA LEU A 7 -9.71 -11.11 37.62
C LEU A 7 -9.74 -12.04 36.40
N LEU A 8 -10.27 -13.26 36.55
CA LEU A 8 -10.44 -14.20 35.43
C LEU A 8 -11.51 -13.73 34.43
N LEU A 9 -12.61 -13.15 34.91
CA LEU A 9 -13.66 -12.58 34.06
C LEU A 9 -13.18 -11.35 33.29
N LEU A 10 -12.40 -10.46 33.92
CA LEU A 10 -11.79 -9.31 33.24
C LEU A 10 -10.75 -9.72 32.20
N ALA A 11 -9.92 -10.72 32.50
CA ALA A 11 -8.95 -11.26 31.55
C ALA A 11 -9.65 -11.91 30.34
N ALA A 12 -10.71 -12.69 30.57
CA ALA A 12 -11.51 -13.29 29.50
C ALA A 12 -12.24 -12.24 28.65
N LEU A 13 -12.76 -11.17 29.27
CA LEU A 13 -13.41 -10.07 28.55
C LEU A 13 -12.41 -9.29 27.69
N LEU A 14 -11.19 -9.04 28.19
CA LEU A 14 -10.11 -8.42 27.42
C LEU A 14 -9.66 -9.32 26.26
N LEU A 15 -9.44 -10.61 26.50
CA LEU A 15 -9.11 -11.58 25.45
C LEU A 15 -10.23 -11.71 24.40
N ALA A 16 -11.49 -11.62 24.81
CA ALA A 16 -12.63 -11.59 23.89
C ALA A 16 -12.68 -10.26 23.10
N LEU A 17 -12.35 -9.12 23.71
CA LEU A 17 -12.30 -7.81 23.02
C LEU A 17 -11.13 -7.71 22.03
N PHE A 18 -9.98 -8.31 22.33
CA PHE A 18 -8.82 -8.35 21.45
C PHE A 18 -8.86 -9.50 20.41
N GLY A 19 -9.67 -10.54 20.65
CA GLY A 19 -9.74 -11.73 19.81
C GLY A 19 -10.69 -11.64 18.60
N VAL A 20 -11.49 -10.57 18.47
CA VAL A 20 -12.46 -10.40 17.36
C VAL A 20 -11.98 -9.50 16.23
N SER A 21 -10.70 -9.11 16.23
CA SER A 21 -10.06 -8.46 15.09
C SER A 21 -9.94 -9.45 13.92
N ARG A 22 -11.07 -9.84 13.33
CA ARG A 22 -11.12 -10.31 11.96
C ARG A 22 -10.50 -9.17 11.17
N LEU A 23 -9.26 -9.37 10.71
CA LEU A 23 -8.52 -8.48 9.83
C LEU A 23 -9.35 -8.33 8.54
N LEU A 24 -10.35 -7.46 8.59
CA LEU A 24 -11.03 -6.95 7.42
C LEU A 24 -9.96 -6.14 6.71
N ALA A 25 -9.64 -6.53 5.49
CA ALA A 25 -8.77 -5.78 4.62
C ALA A 25 -9.27 -5.91 3.20
N ALA A 26 -8.84 -4.99 2.35
CA ALA A 26 -9.09 -4.99 0.92
C ALA A 26 -7.77 -5.10 0.20
N THR A 27 -7.69 -5.93 -0.84
CA THR A 27 -6.56 -5.87 -1.78
C THR A 27 -6.87 -4.82 -2.84
N VAL A 28 -5.97 -3.85 -2.99
CA VAL A 28 -6.05 -2.81 -4.02
C VAL A 28 -4.89 -3.00 -4.97
N THR A 29 -5.20 -3.27 -6.24
CA THR A 29 -4.22 -3.35 -7.32
C THR A 29 -4.14 -2.00 -8.00
N PHE A 30 -2.93 -1.44 -8.08
CA PHE A 30 -2.62 -0.25 -8.86
C PHE A 30 -1.97 -0.66 -10.16
N THR A 31 -2.30 0.05 -11.23
CA THR A 31 -1.66 -0.09 -12.53
C THR A 31 -1.37 1.29 -13.10
N TRP A 32 -0.17 1.48 -13.64
CA TRP A 32 0.26 2.74 -14.22
C TRP A 32 1.27 2.53 -15.33
N ASP A 33 1.36 3.54 -16.19
CA ASP A 33 2.40 3.64 -17.20
C ASP A 33 3.43 4.68 -16.76
N TYR A 34 4.67 4.51 -17.20
CA TYR A 34 5.73 5.46 -16.91
C TYR A 34 6.63 5.69 -18.12
N THR A 35 6.86 6.96 -18.46
CA THR A 35 7.78 7.35 -19.53
C THR A 35 9.03 7.98 -18.93
N TYR A 36 10.18 7.38 -19.17
CA TYR A 36 11.47 7.86 -18.67
C TYR A 36 11.93 9.09 -19.45
N LYS A 37 11.70 10.29 -18.90
CA LYS A 37 12.17 11.54 -19.53
C LYS A 37 13.64 11.88 -19.20
N ALA A 38 14.22 11.19 -18.22
CA ALA A 38 15.62 11.25 -17.82
C ALA A 38 16.20 9.81 -17.82
N PRO A 39 17.51 9.62 -17.99
CA PRO A 39 18.08 8.28 -18.13
C PRO A 39 17.90 7.44 -16.85
N PRO A 40 17.49 6.16 -16.95
CA PRO A 40 17.49 5.22 -15.84
C PRO A 40 18.94 4.93 -15.40
N CYS A 41 19.23 4.94 -14.09
CA CYS A 41 20.61 5.11 -13.60
C CYS A 41 21.34 3.87 -13.09
N SER A 42 22.68 3.97 -13.02
CA SER A 42 23.60 3.31 -12.06
C SER A 42 25.06 3.82 -12.23
N ALA A 43 26.07 2.95 -12.07
CA ALA A 43 27.06 2.87 -10.98
C ALA A 43 27.73 4.13 -10.38
N THR A 44 27.58 5.33 -10.94
CA THR A 44 28.09 6.60 -10.35
C THR A 44 27.15 7.80 -10.58
N VAL A 45 25.93 7.56 -11.09
CA VAL A 45 24.72 8.40 -11.05
C VAL A 45 24.86 9.76 -11.73
N THR A 46 24.44 9.90 -13.01
CA THR A 46 24.69 11.16 -13.74
C THR A 46 23.47 12.00 -14.16
N ALA A 47 22.26 11.68 -13.67
CA ALA A 47 21.33 12.62 -12.99
C ALA A 47 19.87 12.11 -12.95
N ASN A 48 19.17 12.32 -11.81
CA ASN A 48 17.76 12.03 -11.51
C ASN A 48 17.31 10.56 -11.67
N CYS A 49 17.99 9.73 -10.91
CA CYS A 49 18.04 8.28 -11.04
C CYS A 49 16.88 7.55 -10.41
N ILE A 50 15.88 7.24 -11.22
CA ILE A 50 14.67 6.53 -10.79
C ILE A 50 15.03 5.19 -10.14
N GLU A 51 14.68 5.05 -8.86
CA GLU A 51 14.81 3.82 -8.06
C GLU A 51 13.51 3.03 -8.03
N GLY A 52 12.39 3.71 -8.26
CA GLY A 52 11.08 3.09 -8.34
C GLY A 52 9.99 4.10 -8.04
N PHE A 53 8.93 3.61 -7.40
CA PHE A 53 7.74 4.38 -7.11
C PHE A 53 7.37 4.24 -5.64
N GLU A 54 6.87 5.31 -5.03
CA GLU A 54 6.46 5.33 -3.64
C GLU A 54 4.99 5.70 -3.55
N LEU A 55 4.18 4.77 -3.03
CA LEU A 55 2.76 4.97 -2.82
C LEU A 55 2.54 5.55 -1.43
N ARG A 56 1.84 6.67 -1.37
CA ARG A 56 1.50 7.36 -0.12
C ARG A 56 0.00 7.50 0.02
N ASN A 57 -0.45 7.61 1.27
CA ASN A 57 -1.84 7.97 1.56
C ASN A 57 -2.00 9.51 1.56
N ALA A 58 -3.24 9.97 1.78
CA ALA A 58 -3.58 11.39 1.81
C ALA A 58 -2.83 12.23 2.85
N ASN A 59 -2.28 11.62 3.91
CA ASN A 59 -1.50 12.34 4.93
C ASN A 59 0.01 12.37 4.64
N GLY A 60 0.43 11.81 3.50
CA GLY A 60 1.83 11.74 3.08
C GLY A 60 2.60 10.56 3.66
N SER A 61 1.98 9.68 4.44
CA SER A 61 2.64 8.47 4.95
C SER A 61 2.85 7.47 3.83
N VAL A 62 4.04 6.87 3.81
CA VAL A 62 4.39 5.79 2.88
C VAL A 62 3.58 4.55 3.22
N ILE A 63 2.86 4.02 2.22
CA ILE A 63 2.14 2.76 2.31
C ILE A 63 3.07 1.64 1.85
N THR A 64 3.69 1.81 0.68
CA THR A 64 4.61 0.84 0.10
C THR A 64 5.51 1.51 -0.95
N THR A 65 6.51 0.76 -1.41
CA THR A 65 7.36 1.13 -2.55
C THR A 65 7.32 0.02 -3.59
N PHE A 66 7.25 0.41 -4.86
CA PHE A 66 7.35 -0.50 -6.00
C PHE A 66 8.72 -0.33 -6.66
N PRO A 67 9.41 -1.43 -7.01
CA PRO A 67 10.71 -1.34 -7.66
C PRO A 67 10.58 -0.68 -9.03
N ASN A 68 11.64 -0.01 -9.47
CA ASN A 68 11.74 0.43 -10.86
C ASN A 68 11.75 -0.82 -11.77
N PRO A 69 10.85 -0.94 -12.76
CA PRO A 69 10.93 -2.02 -13.72
C PRO A 69 12.25 -1.93 -14.51
N PRO A 70 12.77 -3.07 -15.01
CA PRO A 70 13.93 -3.04 -15.89
C PRO A 70 13.60 -2.19 -17.12
N THR A 71 14.41 -1.17 -17.40
CA THR A 71 14.21 -0.33 -18.59
C THR A 71 15.52 -0.16 -19.35
N ALA A 72 15.44 -0.13 -20.68
CA ALA A 72 16.62 -0.19 -21.56
C ALA A 72 16.99 1.15 -22.22
N ALA A 73 16.17 2.20 -22.17
CA ALA A 73 16.49 3.44 -22.88
C ALA A 73 15.81 4.70 -22.32
N LEU A 74 16.48 5.84 -22.54
CA LEU A 74 15.90 7.18 -22.40
C LEU A 74 14.67 7.31 -23.32
N ASN A 75 13.62 7.98 -22.84
CA ASN A 75 12.33 8.16 -23.50
C ASN A 75 11.52 6.88 -23.75
N ALA A 76 11.95 5.74 -23.20
CA ALA A 76 11.13 4.54 -23.21
C ALA A 76 9.89 4.76 -22.34
N THR A 77 8.77 4.19 -22.78
CA THR A 77 7.56 4.04 -21.98
C THR A 77 7.44 2.58 -21.57
N VAL A 78 7.29 2.36 -20.27
CA VAL A 78 6.90 1.05 -19.73
C VAL A 78 5.43 1.15 -19.37
N THR A 79 4.62 0.27 -19.94
CA THR A 79 3.17 0.22 -19.69
C THR A 79 2.85 -0.89 -18.69
N ASP A 80 1.66 -0.79 -18.10
CA ASP A 80 1.06 -1.84 -17.27
C ASP A 80 1.91 -2.24 -16.05
N ILE A 81 2.68 -1.30 -15.52
CA ILE A 81 3.38 -1.49 -14.25
C ILE A 81 2.32 -1.66 -13.19
N SER A 82 2.41 -2.73 -12.39
CA SER A 82 1.40 -3.04 -11.39
C SER A 82 1.98 -3.36 -10.03
N GLY A 83 1.16 -3.16 -9.01
CA GLY A 83 1.49 -3.46 -7.64
C GLY A 83 0.26 -3.55 -6.77
N GLU A 84 0.32 -4.39 -5.74
CA GLU A 84 -0.80 -4.64 -4.84
C GLU A 84 -0.48 -4.14 -3.43
N VAL A 85 -1.51 -3.65 -2.75
CA VAL A 85 -1.45 -3.32 -1.33
C VAL A 85 -2.68 -3.85 -0.61
N ILE A 86 -2.47 -4.21 0.65
CA ILE A 86 -3.54 -4.61 1.56
C ILE A 86 -3.92 -3.38 2.39
N VAL A 87 -5.17 -2.93 2.28
CA VAL A 87 -5.71 -1.77 2.98
C VAL A 87 -6.67 -2.24 4.05
N GLY A 88 -6.30 -2.02 5.31
CA GLY A 88 -7.18 -2.24 6.46
C GLY A 88 -8.11 -1.06 6.74
N PRO A 89 -8.87 -1.10 7.84
CA PRO A 89 -9.70 0.01 8.27
C PRO A 89 -8.84 1.25 8.57
N PRO A 90 -9.40 2.48 8.45
CA PRO A 90 -10.80 2.77 8.12
C PRO A 90 -11.11 2.59 6.63
N PHE A 91 -12.27 1.99 6.35
CA PHE A 91 -12.81 1.88 5.00
C PHE A 91 -13.53 3.16 4.57
N GLY A 92 -13.68 3.34 3.26
CA GLY A 92 -14.34 4.50 2.67
C GLY A 92 -13.48 5.16 1.60
N LEU A 93 -13.79 6.43 1.32
CA LEU A 93 -13.06 7.22 0.34
C LEU A 93 -11.62 7.43 0.80
N THR A 94 -10.68 6.85 0.06
CA THR A 94 -9.25 6.90 0.33
C THR A 94 -8.53 7.46 -0.88
N ARG A 95 -7.66 8.45 -0.65
CA ARG A 95 -6.77 8.98 -1.67
C ARG A 95 -5.40 8.32 -1.59
N PHE A 96 -4.88 7.95 -2.75
CA PHE A 96 -3.54 7.41 -2.95
C PHE A 96 -2.77 8.32 -3.89
N ASP A 97 -1.52 8.57 -3.56
CA ASP A 97 -0.61 9.38 -4.34
C ASP A 97 0.64 8.55 -4.65
N LEU A 98 0.91 8.33 -5.94
CA LEU A 98 2.08 7.61 -6.41
C LEU A 98 3.13 8.60 -6.89
N PHE A 99 4.28 8.58 -6.22
CA PHE A 99 5.43 9.41 -6.58
C PHE A 99 6.47 8.57 -7.31
N THR A 100 7.10 9.15 -8.32
CA THR A 100 8.36 8.59 -8.79
C THR A 100 9.45 8.95 -7.78
N LYS A 101 10.24 7.96 -7.37
CA LYS A 101 11.35 8.12 -6.44
C LYS A 101 12.67 7.92 -7.16
N GLY A 102 13.62 8.81 -6.95
CA GLY A 102 14.98 8.67 -7.42
C GLY A 102 15.99 9.18 -6.41
N ARG A 103 17.26 9.23 -6.82
CA ARG A 103 18.32 9.93 -6.09
C ARG A 103 18.92 11.08 -6.89
N ASP A 104 19.35 12.11 -6.18
CA ASP A 104 20.22 13.15 -6.70
C ASP A 104 21.69 12.71 -6.73
N ASN A 105 22.56 13.60 -7.21
CA ASN A 105 24.00 13.34 -7.33
C ASN A 105 24.72 13.23 -5.96
N ALA A 106 24.07 13.65 -4.87
CA ALA A 106 24.56 13.49 -3.50
C ALA A 106 24.03 12.20 -2.82
N GLY A 107 23.21 11.41 -3.54
CA GLY A 107 22.57 10.21 -3.02
C GLY A 107 21.32 10.47 -2.17
N ALA A 108 20.87 11.73 -2.07
CA ALA A 108 19.64 12.06 -1.36
C ALA A 108 18.42 11.64 -2.18
N ALA A 109 17.38 11.17 -1.50
CA ALA A 109 16.13 10.79 -2.15
C ALA A 109 15.40 12.03 -2.68
N ILE A 110 15.02 11.99 -3.94
CA ILE A 110 14.21 13.01 -4.60
C ILE A 110 12.92 12.37 -5.14
N TYR A 111 11.86 13.17 -5.22
CA TYR A 111 10.54 12.72 -5.65
C TYR A 111 10.02 13.61 -6.77
N SER A 112 9.13 13.06 -7.61
CA SER A 112 8.39 13.86 -8.58
C SER A 112 7.62 14.98 -7.87
N ALA A 113 7.68 16.19 -8.41
CA ALA A 113 7.00 17.35 -7.82
C ALA A 113 5.48 17.16 -7.75
N THR A 114 4.91 16.51 -8.77
CA THR A 114 3.49 16.16 -8.83
C THR A 114 3.36 14.63 -8.79
N PRO A 115 2.53 14.07 -7.88
CA PRO A 115 2.19 12.65 -7.91
C PRO A 115 1.13 12.33 -8.97
N ALA A 116 1.03 11.05 -9.33
CA ALA A 116 -0.19 10.52 -9.92
C ALA A 116 -1.16 10.18 -8.78
N SER A 117 -2.35 10.79 -8.78
CA SER A 117 -3.31 10.68 -7.68
C SER A 117 -4.57 9.96 -8.13
N ILE A 118 -5.10 9.09 -7.26
CA ILE A 118 -6.42 8.47 -7.43
C ILE A 118 -7.15 8.44 -6.10
N SER A 119 -8.48 8.56 -6.14
CA SER A 119 -9.33 8.34 -4.97
C SER A 119 -10.25 7.16 -5.25
N LEU A 120 -10.29 6.22 -4.31
CA LEU A 120 -11.05 4.97 -4.42
C LEU A 120 -11.91 4.83 -3.17
N VAL A 121 -13.12 4.27 -3.31
CA VAL A 121 -13.89 3.82 -2.15
C VAL A 121 -13.42 2.42 -1.81
N VAL A 122 -12.61 2.31 -0.77
CA VAL A 122 -12.10 1.02 -0.27
C VAL A 122 -13.14 0.40 0.64
N THR A 123 -13.54 -0.84 0.36
CA THR A 123 -14.49 -1.61 1.19
C THR A 123 -13.84 -2.93 1.59
N PRO A 124 -14.22 -3.54 2.73
CA PRO A 124 -13.68 -4.85 3.10
C PRO A 124 -13.89 -5.88 1.99
N ASP A 125 -12.95 -6.81 1.85
CA ASP A 125 -13.08 -7.89 0.87
C ASP A 125 -14.31 -8.77 1.15
N ARG A 126 -14.85 -9.38 0.08
CA ARG A 126 -16.06 -10.20 0.14
C ARG A 126 -15.82 -11.48 0.96
N PRO A 127 -16.85 -12.03 1.62
CA PRO A 127 -16.73 -13.32 2.28
C PRO A 127 -16.38 -14.43 1.28
N ALA A 128 -15.34 -15.22 1.55
CA ALA A 128 -14.92 -16.31 0.65
C ALA A 128 -15.75 -17.61 0.82
N ASN A 129 -16.43 -17.81 1.95
CA ASN A 129 -17.04 -19.10 2.31
C ASN A 129 -18.47 -18.94 2.87
N LEU A 130 -19.43 -18.60 2.01
CA LEU A 130 -20.84 -18.62 2.41
C LEU A 130 -21.34 -20.08 2.51
N ARG A 131 -21.86 -20.46 3.67
CA ARG A 131 -22.47 -21.78 3.92
C ARG A 131 -23.86 -21.59 4.51
N GLY A 132 -24.84 -22.33 3.99
CA GLY A 132 -26.22 -22.35 4.49
C GLY A 132 -26.68 -23.79 4.76
N VAL A 133 -27.56 -23.95 5.75
CA VAL A 133 -28.22 -25.23 6.05
C VAL A 133 -29.71 -24.96 6.09
N VAL A 134 -30.48 -25.70 5.29
CA VAL A 134 -31.95 -25.72 5.38
C VAL A 134 -32.33 -26.85 6.33
N ARG A 135 -33.25 -26.57 7.24
CA ARG A 135 -33.84 -27.57 8.14
C ARG A 135 -35.35 -27.53 7.92
N ASP A 136 -35.93 -28.72 7.80
CA ASP A 136 -37.39 -28.92 7.81
C ASP A 136 -37.95 -28.80 9.24
#